data_AF-A0A2N9YJN0-F1
#
_entry.id   AF-A0A2N9YJN0-F1
#
_cell.length_a   1.000
_cell.length_b   1.000
_cell.length_c   1.000
_cell.angle_alpha   90.00
_cell.angle_beta   90.00
_cell.angle_gamma   90.00
#
_symmetry.space_group_name_H-M   'P 1'
#
loop_
_entity.id
_entity.type
_entity.pdbx_description
1 polymer ?
#
loop_
_entity_poly.entity_id
_entity_poly.type
_entity_poly.pdbx_seq_one_letter_code
_entity_poly.pdbx_strand_id
1 'polypeptide(L)'
;MSWSFRSFLKAAFIIKPLFCFCGVSFMMRLYQVETLYVEYLKKFDGKILNNEKNNNTRPYIGVVFEINNFKYYVPLSSPKNKHHSWKDRLDFVRLEDGNILIAVLNINNMIPVPPSEITELDINNESEPYRSLLNKEYLLIKKKEAKIIKNSQNIYEKVVVKQDSHYAKICCNFSLLEQKCLEFSKN
;
A
#
# COMPACT_ATOMS: atom_id res chain seq x y z
N MET A 1 41.55 6.35 -20.13
CA MET A 1 40.98 5.40 -19.15
C MET A 1 39.69 5.99 -18.60
N SER A 2 38.57 5.67 -19.24
CA SER A 2 37.26 6.17 -18.85
C SER A 2 36.79 5.44 -17.60
N TRP A 3 36.66 6.19 -16.50
CA TRP A 3 35.98 5.70 -15.31
C TRP A 3 34.48 5.76 -15.57
N SER A 4 33.86 4.61 -15.80
CA SER A 4 32.41 4.53 -15.95
C SER A 4 31.74 4.91 -14.62
N PHE A 5 30.70 5.74 -14.69
CA PHE A 5 29.86 6.15 -13.56
C PHE A 5 29.22 4.98 -12.76
N ARG A 6 29.32 3.74 -13.27
CA ARG A 6 28.81 2.52 -12.62
C ARG A 6 29.64 2.06 -11.42
N SER A 7 30.86 2.57 -11.23
CA SER A 7 31.75 2.15 -10.15
C SER A 7 31.40 2.71 -8.78
N PHE A 8 30.67 3.84 -8.71
CA PHE A 8 30.35 4.52 -7.44
C PHE A 8 29.07 3.99 -6.75
N LEU A 9 28.21 3.27 -7.46
CA LEU A 9 26.93 2.76 -6.91
C LEU A 9 27.05 1.43 -6.16
N LYS A 10 28.20 0.74 -6.21
CA LYS A 10 28.37 -0.56 -5.54
C LYS A 10 28.90 -0.48 -4.10
N ALA A 11 29.35 0.68 -3.63
CA ALA A 11 30.05 0.80 -2.35
C ALA A 11 29.24 1.44 -1.19
N ALA A 12 27.98 1.86 -1.41
CA ALA A 12 27.22 2.60 -0.39
C ALA A 12 26.04 1.84 0.26
N PHE A 13 25.77 0.58 -0.12
CA PHE A 13 24.63 -0.19 0.40
C PHE A 13 25.06 -1.49 1.10
N ILE A 14 25.93 -1.38 2.11
CA ILE A 14 25.99 -2.36 3.21
C ILE A 14 25.61 -1.65 4.51
N ILE A 15 24.51 -0.92 4.46
CA ILE A 15 23.76 -0.57 5.65
C ILE A 15 22.54 -1.47 5.54
N LYS A 16 22.45 -2.53 6.37
CA LYS A 16 21.15 -3.17 6.60
C LYS A 16 20.20 -2.00 6.87
N PRO A 17 19.09 -1.82 6.13
CA PRO A 17 18.15 -0.76 6.46
C PRO A 17 17.81 -0.98 7.94
N LEU A 18 18.32 -0.06 8.78
CA LEU A 18 18.02 -0.08 10.18
C LEU A 18 16.55 0.32 10.17
N PHE A 19 15.67 -0.67 10.22
CA PHE A 19 14.27 -0.44 10.54
C PHE A 19 14.30 0.21 11.92
N CYS A 20 14.31 1.54 11.92
CA CYS A 20 14.24 2.33 13.13
C CYS A 20 12.81 2.11 13.64
N PHE A 21 12.64 1.09 14.47
CA PHE A 21 11.45 0.89 15.27
C PHE A 21 11.48 1.95 16.37
N CYS A 22 11.18 3.21 16.01
CA CYS A 22 10.70 4.15 17.00
C CYS A 22 9.35 3.60 17.47
N GLY A 23 9.29 3.20 18.75
CA GLY A 23 8.22 2.42 19.36
C GLY A 23 6.88 3.15 19.50
N VAL A 24 6.29 3.57 18.38
CA VAL A 24 4.90 4.00 18.30
C VAL A 24 4.13 2.89 17.60
N SER A 25 3.29 2.18 18.35
CA SER A 25 2.30 1.28 17.76
C SER A 25 1.28 2.12 17.01
N PHE A 26 1.54 2.41 15.73
CA PHE A 26 0.54 3.01 14.84
C PHE A 26 -0.64 2.05 14.76
N MET A 27 -1.76 2.42 15.37
CA MET A 27 -2.99 1.66 15.17
C MET A 27 -3.41 1.83 13.71
N MET A 28 -3.61 0.73 13.00
CA MET A 28 -4.05 0.77 11.62
C MET A 28 -5.48 1.34 11.53
N ARG A 29 -5.69 2.28 10.60
CA ARG A 29 -6.94 3.01 10.34
C ARG A 29 -7.26 3.05 8.85
N LEU A 30 -8.51 3.34 8.51
CA LEU A 30 -8.93 3.58 7.14
C LEU A 30 -8.72 5.05 6.77
N TYR A 31 -8.34 5.28 5.52
CA TYR A 31 -8.03 6.59 4.97
C TYR A 31 -8.63 6.73 3.58
N GLN A 32 -8.81 7.98 3.16
CA GLN A 32 -9.01 8.36 1.78
C GLN A 32 -7.78 9.11 1.30
N VAL A 33 -7.33 8.80 0.09
CA VAL A 33 -6.22 9.48 -0.58
C VAL A 33 -6.81 10.41 -1.64
N GLU A 34 -6.27 11.62 -1.76
CA GLU A 34 -6.71 12.60 -2.75
C GLU A 34 -6.64 12.04 -4.18
N THR A 35 -7.74 12.15 -4.93
CA THR A 35 -7.82 11.59 -6.29
C THR A 35 -6.78 12.20 -7.23
N LEU A 36 -6.47 13.50 -7.07
CA LEU A 36 -5.44 14.16 -7.87
C LEU A 36 -4.05 13.55 -7.64
N TYR A 37 -3.72 13.17 -6.41
CA TYR A 37 -2.46 12.51 -6.09
C TYR A 37 -2.40 11.09 -6.67
N VAL A 38 -3.47 10.31 -6.55
CA VAL A 38 -3.54 8.95 -7.12
C VAL A 38 -3.40 8.98 -8.64
N GLU A 39 -4.12 9.88 -9.32
CA GLU A 39 -4.01 10.02 -10.78
C GLU A 39 -2.65 10.61 -11.20
N TYR A 40 -2.00 11.43 -10.37
CA TYR A 40 -0.61 11.83 -10.58
C TYR A 40 0.34 10.62 -10.57
N LEU A 41 0.31 9.79 -9.52
CA LEU A 41 1.20 8.63 -9.41
C LEU A 41 0.98 7.62 -10.56
N LYS A 42 -0.28 7.46 -10.97
CA LYS A 42 -0.69 6.52 -12.03
C LYS A 42 -0.11 6.86 -13.41
N LYS A 43 0.30 8.11 -13.64
CA LYS A 43 1.08 8.51 -14.83
C LYS A 43 2.44 7.80 -14.91
N PHE A 44 2.96 7.33 -13.77
CA PHE A 44 4.28 6.70 -13.65
C PHE A 44 4.21 5.18 -13.42
N ASP A 45 3.13 4.68 -12.82
CA ASP A 45 2.90 3.24 -12.69
C ASP A 45 1.44 2.86 -12.94
N GLY A 46 1.20 2.19 -14.08
CA GLY A 46 -0.14 1.72 -14.47
C GLY A 46 -0.72 0.60 -13.59
N LYS A 47 0.04 0.09 -12.59
CA LYS A 47 -0.48 -0.86 -11.60
C LYS A 47 -1.27 -0.17 -10.48
N ILE A 48 -1.22 1.15 -10.38
CA ILE A 48 -2.02 1.91 -9.43
C ILE A 48 -3.50 1.76 -9.77
N LEU A 49 -4.29 1.42 -8.75
CA LEU A 49 -5.73 1.21 -8.90
C LEU A 49 -6.46 2.54 -9.04
N ASN A 50 -7.53 2.57 -9.83
CA ASN A 50 -8.41 3.74 -9.89
C ASN A 50 -8.92 4.10 -8.50
N ASN A 51 -8.85 5.38 -8.16
CA ASN A 51 -9.26 5.86 -6.84
C ASN A 51 -10.78 5.84 -6.67
N GLU A 52 -11.53 6.09 -7.74
CA GLU A 52 -12.98 6.18 -7.67
C GLU A 52 -13.65 5.01 -8.38
N LYS A 53 -14.74 4.52 -7.79
CA LYS A 53 -15.62 3.53 -8.41
C LYS A 53 -17.05 3.73 -7.89
N ASN A 54 -18.01 3.85 -8.80
CA ASN A 54 -19.44 4.02 -8.48
C ASN A 54 -19.67 5.18 -7.49
N ASN A 55 -19.02 6.32 -7.72
CA ASN A 55 -19.08 7.53 -6.88
C ASN A 55 -18.49 7.39 -5.46
N ASN A 56 -17.84 6.27 -5.14
CA ASN A 56 -17.14 6.09 -3.88
C ASN A 56 -15.62 6.17 -4.10
N THR A 57 -14.96 6.96 -3.25
CA THR A 57 -13.50 6.99 -3.14
C THR A 57 -13.02 5.72 -2.45
N ARG A 58 -11.97 5.13 -3.01
CA ARG A 58 -11.36 3.88 -2.54
C ARG A 58 -10.77 4.09 -1.14
N PRO A 59 -11.19 3.29 -0.14
CA PRO A 59 -10.51 3.28 1.14
C PRO A 59 -9.11 2.66 1.03
N TYR A 60 -8.18 3.24 1.77
CA TYR A 60 -6.86 2.69 1.98
C TYR A 60 -6.69 2.34 3.45
N ILE A 61 -5.92 1.31 3.73
CA ILE A 61 -5.56 0.93 5.09
C ILE A 61 -4.10 1.28 5.35
N GLY A 62 -3.84 1.94 6.48
CA GLY A 62 -2.47 2.22 6.91
C GLY A 62 -2.39 2.83 8.31
N VAL A 63 -1.23 3.32 8.73
CA VAL A 63 0.07 3.11 8.08
C VAL A 63 0.44 1.63 8.19
N VAL A 64 0.72 0.95 7.07
CA VAL A 64 1.09 -0.48 7.11
C VAL A 64 2.56 -0.70 7.47
N PHE A 65 3.43 0.23 7.09
CA PHE A 65 4.80 0.39 7.60
C PHE A 65 5.34 1.75 7.16
N GLU A 66 6.46 2.15 7.76
CA GLU A 66 7.19 3.38 7.45
C GLU A 66 8.66 3.05 7.16
N ILE A 67 9.22 3.67 6.11
CA ILE A 67 10.65 3.57 5.79
C ILE A 67 11.12 4.87 5.14
N ASN A 68 12.28 5.40 5.54
CA ASN A 68 12.84 6.65 5.01
C ASN A 68 11.82 7.82 4.99
N ASN A 69 11.00 7.92 6.04
CA ASN A 69 9.89 8.88 6.19
C ASN A 69 8.73 8.72 5.20
N PHE A 70 8.70 7.65 4.40
CA PHE A 70 7.53 7.29 3.59
C PHE A 70 6.60 6.39 4.37
N LYS A 71 5.36 6.83 4.54
CA LYS A 71 4.26 6.04 5.10
C LYS A 71 3.50 5.35 3.99
N TYR A 72 3.34 4.04 4.09
CA TYR A 72 2.66 3.23 3.09
C TYR A 72 1.23 2.89 3.46
N TYR A 73 0.39 2.83 2.42
CA TYR A 73 -1.04 2.52 2.54
C TYR A 73 -1.45 1.50 1.47
N VAL A 74 -2.27 0.52 1.86
CA VAL A 74 -2.73 -0.57 0.98
C VAL A 74 -4.17 -0.29 0.54
N PRO A 75 -4.47 -0.32 -0.78
CA PRO A 75 -5.83 -0.11 -1.25
C PRO A 75 -6.75 -1.30 -0.91
N LEU A 76 -7.94 -1.00 -0.37
CA LEU A 76 -9.04 -1.96 -0.31
C LEU A 76 -9.67 -2.14 -1.69
N SER A 77 -10.21 -3.32 -1.96
CA SER A 77 -10.92 -3.62 -3.22
C SER A 77 -12.07 -4.58 -2.99
N SER A 78 -13.17 -4.36 -3.69
CA SER A 78 -14.24 -5.34 -3.79
C SER A 78 -13.74 -6.64 -4.45
N PRO A 79 -14.28 -7.80 -4.05
CA PRO A 79 -13.98 -9.07 -4.68
C PRO A 79 -14.34 -9.06 -6.17
N LYS A 80 -13.59 -9.84 -6.96
CA LYS A 80 -13.85 -10.12 -8.37
C LYS A 80 -13.95 -11.64 -8.50
N ASN A 81 -14.61 -12.14 -9.54
CA ASN A 81 -14.81 -13.58 -9.76
C ASN A 81 -13.51 -14.40 -9.60
N LYS A 82 -12.40 -13.90 -10.12
CA LYS A 82 -11.09 -14.56 -10.00
C LYS A 82 -10.56 -14.68 -8.56
N HIS A 83 -10.97 -13.81 -7.63
CA HIS A 83 -10.46 -13.80 -6.25
C HIS A 83 -11.02 -14.96 -5.43
N HIS A 84 -12.17 -15.53 -5.79
CA HIS A 84 -12.80 -16.62 -5.02
C HIS A 84 -11.94 -17.89 -4.99
N SER A 85 -11.14 -18.14 -6.03
CA SER A 85 -10.21 -19.26 -6.09
C SER A 85 -8.82 -18.94 -5.51
N TRP A 86 -8.52 -17.67 -5.24
CA TRP A 86 -7.20 -17.26 -4.74
C TRP A 86 -7.10 -17.54 -3.25
N LYS A 87 -5.91 -17.88 -2.75
CA LYS A 87 -5.61 -17.93 -1.32
C LYS A 87 -4.84 -16.68 -0.91
N ASP A 88 -4.75 -16.41 0.40
CA ASP A 88 -3.83 -15.39 0.89
C ASP A 88 -2.41 -15.69 0.41
N ARG A 89 -1.72 -14.64 -0.06
CA ARG A 89 -0.33 -14.67 -0.48
C ARG A 89 0.41 -13.50 0.17
N LEU A 90 1.69 -13.35 -0.16
CA LEU A 90 2.49 -12.23 0.32
C LEU A 90 1.99 -10.88 -0.24
N ASP A 91 1.56 -10.88 -1.50
CA ASP A 91 1.06 -9.73 -2.26
C ASP A 91 -0.44 -9.45 -2.07
N PHE A 92 -1.19 -10.35 -1.42
CA PHE A 92 -2.65 -10.35 -1.47
C PHE A 92 -3.28 -10.96 -0.21
N VAL A 93 -4.24 -10.27 0.40
CA VAL A 93 -4.96 -10.74 1.59
C VAL A 93 -6.47 -10.69 1.37
N ARG A 94 -7.17 -11.77 1.69
CA ARG A 94 -8.63 -11.91 1.65
C ARG A 94 -9.26 -11.39 2.95
N LEU A 95 -10.44 -10.81 2.87
CA LEU A 95 -11.28 -10.43 4.01
C LEU A 95 -12.63 -11.15 3.89
N GLU A 96 -12.88 -12.09 4.80
CA GLU A 96 -14.02 -13.01 4.74
C GLU A 96 -14.90 -12.87 5.97
N ASP A 97 -16.21 -12.71 5.75
CA ASP A 97 -17.25 -12.77 6.78
C ASP A 97 -17.92 -14.15 6.69
N GLY A 98 -17.53 -15.07 7.59
CA GLY A 98 -17.83 -16.49 7.45
C GLY A 98 -17.18 -17.08 6.19
N ASN A 99 -18.00 -17.61 5.28
CA ASN A 99 -17.55 -18.18 4.00
C ASN A 99 -17.71 -17.20 2.82
N ILE A 100 -18.08 -15.95 3.09
CA ILE A 100 -18.31 -14.93 2.07
C ILE A 100 -17.09 -14.02 2.01
N LEU A 101 -16.42 -14.01 0.85
CA LEU A 101 -15.38 -13.03 0.56
C LEU A 101 -16.04 -11.67 0.35
N ILE A 102 -15.78 -10.71 1.26
CA ILE A 102 -16.40 -9.38 1.20
C ILE A 102 -15.44 -8.30 0.70
N ALA A 103 -14.13 -8.47 0.90
CA ALA A 103 -13.11 -7.55 0.42
C ALA A 103 -11.75 -8.22 0.24
N VAL A 104 -10.84 -7.53 -0.43
CA VAL A 104 -9.45 -7.96 -0.61
C VAL A 104 -8.51 -6.77 -0.46
N LEU A 105 -7.29 -7.04 0.01
CA LEU A 105 -6.18 -6.08 0.08
C LEU A 105 -5.11 -6.47 -0.94
N ASN A 106 -4.78 -5.56 -1.84
CA ASN A 106 -3.72 -5.75 -2.84
C ASN A 106 -2.43 -5.09 -2.34
N ILE A 107 -1.63 -5.83 -1.56
CA ILE A 107 -0.38 -5.33 -0.96
C ILE A 107 0.63 -4.95 -2.05
N ASN A 108 0.66 -5.68 -3.16
CA ASN A 108 1.46 -5.32 -4.34
C ASN A 108 1.11 -3.94 -4.92
N ASN A 109 -0.07 -3.39 -4.62
CA ASN A 109 -0.52 -2.08 -5.07
C ASN A 109 -0.48 -1.00 -3.99
N MET A 110 0.25 -1.22 -2.89
CA MET A 110 0.46 -0.19 -1.88
C MET A 110 1.23 1.01 -2.44
N ILE A 111 0.96 2.19 -1.89
CA ILE A 111 1.56 3.46 -2.32
C ILE A 111 2.09 4.24 -1.12
N PRO A 112 3.22 4.97 -1.27
CA PRO A 112 3.56 6.03 -0.33
C PRO A 112 2.57 7.18 -0.52
N VAL A 113 2.20 7.86 0.57
CA VAL A 113 1.32 9.03 0.49
C VAL A 113 1.82 10.10 1.46
N PRO A 114 1.98 11.36 1.01
CA PRO A 114 2.38 12.45 1.89
C PRO A 114 1.20 12.88 2.78
N PRO A 115 1.45 13.47 3.96
CA PRO A 115 0.39 13.86 4.88
C PRO A 115 -0.65 14.85 4.32
N SER A 116 -0.30 15.64 3.29
CA SER A 116 -1.21 16.60 2.66
C SER A 116 -2.28 15.95 1.77
N GLU A 117 -2.02 14.72 1.29
CA GLU A 117 -2.86 14.06 0.29
C GLU A 117 -3.66 12.88 0.88
N ILE A 118 -3.80 12.86 2.21
CA ILE A 118 -4.49 11.77 2.90
C ILE A 118 -5.28 12.27 4.11
N THR A 119 -6.49 11.75 4.24
CA THR A 119 -7.41 12.05 5.35
C THR A 119 -7.91 10.75 5.97
N GLU A 120 -8.06 10.73 7.30
CA GLU A 120 -8.65 9.58 7.97
C GLU A 120 -10.14 9.48 7.60
N LEU A 121 -10.60 8.28 7.24
CA LEU A 121 -11.98 8.02 6.85
C LEU A 121 -12.85 7.94 8.11
N ASP A 122 -13.76 8.89 8.29
CA ASP A 122 -14.80 8.79 9.32
C ASP A 122 -15.94 7.88 8.87
N ILE A 123 -15.84 6.60 9.22
CA ILE A 123 -16.86 5.57 8.91
C ILE A 123 -18.24 5.98 9.45
N ASN A 124 -18.33 6.72 10.56
CA ASN A 124 -19.62 7.05 11.18
C ASN A 124 -20.42 8.05 10.34
N ASN A 125 -19.72 8.89 9.58
CA ASN A 125 -20.30 9.89 8.71
C ASN A 125 -20.76 9.33 7.34
N GLU A 126 -20.49 8.05 7.07
CA GLU A 126 -20.95 7.37 5.86
C GLU A 126 -22.41 6.91 5.94
N SER A 127 -23.07 6.84 4.78
CA SER A 127 -24.47 6.38 4.67
C SER A 127 -24.58 4.85 4.63
N GLU A 128 -25.73 4.31 5.04
CA GLU A 128 -26.03 2.89 4.82
C GLU A 128 -26.35 2.61 3.34
N PRO A 129 -25.97 1.43 2.78
CA PRO A 129 -25.36 0.28 3.45
C PRO A 129 -23.83 0.32 3.55
N TYR A 130 -23.20 1.39 3.06
CA TYR A 130 -21.74 1.48 2.92
C TYR A 130 -21.02 1.51 4.26
N ARG A 131 -21.56 2.25 5.24
CA ARG A 131 -21.05 2.29 6.62
C ARG A 131 -20.98 0.90 7.26
N SER A 132 -22.03 0.09 7.14
CA SER A 132 -22.03 -1.28 7.66
C SER A 132 -20.97 -2.16 7.00
N LEU A 133 -20.79 -2.03 5.67
CA LEU A 133 -19.73 -2.72 4.95
C LEU A 133 -18.34 -2.33 5.47
N LEU A 134 -18.04 -1.03 5.58
CA LEU A 134 -16.75 -0.52 6.07
C LEU A 134 -16.43 -1.03 7.47
N ASN A 135 -17.41 -1.03 8.38
CA ASN A 135 -17.23 -1.55 9.74
C ASN A 135 -16.85 -3.04 9.73
N LYS A 136 -17.51 -3.85 8.90
CA LYS A 136 -17.17 -5.28 8.76
C LYS A 136 -15.77 -5.46 8.19
N GLU A 137 -15.44 -4.76 7.11
CA GLU A 137 -14.11 -4.80 6.50
C GLU A 137 -13.03 -4.42 7.51
N TYR A 138 -13.23 -3.33 8.26
CA TYR A 138 -12.28 -2.85 9.27
C TYR A 138 -12.07 -3.87 10.40
N LEU A 139 -13.13 -4.49 10.92
CA LEU A 139 -13.01 -5.55 11.93
C LEU A 139 -12.19 -6.75 11.43
N LEU A 140 -12.39 -7.16 10.18
CA LEU A 140 -11.62 -8.26 9.57
C LEU A 140 -10.16 -7.88 9.35
N ILE A 141 -9.89 -6.63 8.96
CA ILE A 141 -8.54 -6.09 8.83
C ILE A 141 -7.83 -6.11 10.18
N LYS A 142 -8.49 -5.65 11.26
CA LYS A 142 -7.91 -5.68 12.61
C LYS A 142 -7.52 -7.09 13.05
N LYS A 143 -8.30 -8.11 12.71
CA LYS A 143 -7.96 -9.53 12.97
C LYS A 143 -6.72 -10.01 12.19
N LYS A 144 -6.38 -9.35 11.07
CA LYS A 144 -5.24 -9.70 10.20
C LYS A 144 -4.10 -8.67 10.23
N GLU A 145 -4.14 -7.70 11.15
CA GLU A 145 -3.22 -6.54 11.19
C GLU A 145 -1.74 -6.96 11.15
N ALA A 146 -1.33 -7.86 12.04
CA ALA A 146 0.06 -8.34 12.09
C ALA A 146 0.52 -9.00 10.78
N LYS A 147 -0.39 -9.72 10.09
CA LYS A 147 -0.11 -10.34 8.79
C LYS A 147 0.04 -9.28 7.69
N ILE A 148 -0.81 -8.26 7.68
CA ILE A 148 -0.77 -7.17 6.70
C ILE A 148 0.55 -6.41 6.83
N ILE A 149 0.91 -5.99 8.05
CA ILE A 149 2.18 -5.29 8.33
C ILE A 149 3.38 -6.12 7.87
N LYS A 150 3.44 -7.38 8.30
CA LYS A 150 4.54 -8.29 7.94
C LYS A 150 4.62 -8.52 6.42
N ASN A 151 3.49 -8.69 5.75
CA ASN A 151 3.45 -8.88 4.31
C ASN A 151 3.92 -7.62 3.58
N SER A 152 3.47 -6.42 3.97
CA SER A 152 3.89 -5.15 3.37
C SER A 152 5.40 -4.94 3.48
N GLN A 153 5.98 -5.17 4.66
CA GLN A 153 7.44 -5.08 4.88
C GLN A 153 8.21 -6.07 3.99
N ASN A 154 7.76 -7.33 3.95
CA ASN A 154 8.42 -8.37 3.16
C ASN A 154 8.30 -8.14 1.65
N ILE A 155 7.15 -7.64 1.17
CA ILE A 155 6.97 -7.25 -0.23
C ILE A 155 7.92 -6.12 -0.59
N TYR A 156 8.00 -5.09 0.24
CA TYR A 156 8.91 -3.98 0.02
C TYR A 156 10.37 -4.47 -0.06
N GLU A 157 10.82 -5.26 0.92
CA GLU A 157 12.18 -5.82 0.95
C GLU A 157 12.46 -6.66 -0.30
N LYS A 158 11.50 -7.49 -0.72
CA LYS A 158 11.65 -8.33 -1.92
C LYS A 158 11.79 -7.50 -3.21
N VAL A 159 11.02 -6.43 -3.34
CA VAL A 159 11.02 -5.58 -4.55
C VAL A 159 12.23 -4.65 -4.57
N VAL A 160 12.50 -3.94 -3.47
CA VAL A 160 13.48 -2.85 -3.43
C VAL A 160 14.89 -3.35 -3.11
N VAL A 161 15.03 -4.25 -2.13
CA VAL A 161 16.34 -4.73 -1.66
C VAL A 161 16.80 -5.95 -2.43
N LYS A 162 15.94 -6.98 -2.49
CA LYS A 162 16.30 -8.28 -3.10
C LYS A 162 16.10 -8.30 -4.62
N GLN A 163 15.40 -7.31 -5.18
CA GLN A 163 15.10 -7.21 -6.61
C GLN A 163 14.51 -8.50 -7.19
N ASP A 164 13.61 -9.12 -6.42
CA ASP A 164 12.94 -10.37 -6.78
C ASP A 164 12.15 -10.17 -8.08
N SER A 165 12.51 -10.91 -9.12
CA SER A 165 12.02 -10.72 -10.49
C SER A 165 10.51 -10.92 -10.61
N HIS A 166 9.94 -11.85 -9.82
CA HIS A 166 8.50 -12.08 -9.82
C HIS A 166 7.77 -10.88 -9.21
N TYR A 167 8.18 -10.45 -8.02
CA TYR A 167 7.51 -9.36 -7.32
C TYR A 167 7.71 -8.00 -7.99
N ALA A 168 8.90 -7.73 -8.55
CA ALA A 168 9.16 -6.52 -9.32
C ALA A 168 8.21 -6.36 -10.52
N LYS A 169 7.77 -7.47 -11.12
CA LYS A 169 6.82 -7.46 -12.25
C LYS A 169 5.38 -7.13 -11.82
N ILE A 170 4.95 -7.62 -10.65
CA ILE A 170 3.54 -7.54 -10.22
C ILE A 170 3.26 -6.40 -9.23
N CYS A 171 4.28 -5.86 -8.57
CA CYS A 171 4.14 -4.78 -7.61
C CYS A 171 4.28 -3.40 -8.29
N CYS A 172 3.73 -2.39 -7.62
CA CYS A 172 4.09 -1.02 -7.91
C CYS A 172 5.60 -0.83 -7.78
N ASN A 173 6.18 0.04 -8.60
CA ASN A 173 7.58 0.43 -8.54
C ASN A 173 7.79 1.36 -7.33
N PHE A 174 7.96 0.78 -6.15
CA PHE A 174 8.01 1.52 -4.89
C PHE A 174 9.06 2.63 -4.89
N SER A 175 10.27 2.36 -5.39
CA SER A 175 11.34 3.37 -5.47
C SER A 175 10.98 4.54 -6.38
N LEU A 176 10.30 4.30 -7.51
CA LEU A 176 9.81 5.38 -8.37
C LEU A 176 8.69 6.16 -7.67
N LEU A 177 7.75 5.49 -7.01
CA LEU A 177 6.65 6.15 -6.31
C LEU A 177 7.14 7.01 -5.13
N GLU A 178 8.18 6.60 -4.42
CA GLU A 178 8.83 7.41 -3.37
C GLU A 178 9.41 8.71 -3.95
N GLN A 179 10.10 8.64 -5.08
CA GLN A 179 10.61 9.83 -5.77
C GLN A 179 9.48 10.78 -6.17
N LYS A 180 8.39 10.23 -6.74
CA LYS A 180 7.23 11.01 -7.16
C LYS A 180 6.44 11.58 -5.99
N CYS A 181 6.39 10.88 -4.86
CA CYS A 181 5.85 11.40 -3.61
C CYS A 181 6.59 12.67 -3.17
N LEU A 182 7.94 12.65 -3.19
CA LEU A 182 8.74 13.83 -2.84
C LEU A 182 8.59 14.98 -3.84
N GLU A 183 8.48 14.68 -5.14
CA GLU A 183 8.27 15.69 -6.17
C GLU A 183 6.92 16.39 -6.02
N PHE A 184 5.87 15.64 -5.67
CA PHE A 184 4.54 16.21 -5.45
C PHE A 184 4.52 17.16 -4.25
N SER A 185 5.11 16.76 -3.12
CA SER A 185 5.13 17.56 -1.88
C SER A 185 6.04 18.81 -1.91
N LYS A 186 6.79 19.03 -2.99
CA LYS A 186 7.61 20.24 -3.17
C LYS A 186 6.86 21.37 -3.86
N ASN A 187 5.70 21.08 -4.44
CA ASN A 187 4.81 22.06 -5.06
C ASN A 187 3.76 22.54 -4.05
#